data_AF-A0A519T0I7-F1
#
_entry.id   AF-A0A519T0I7-F1
#
_cell.length_a   1.000
_cell.length_b   1.000
_cell.length_c   1.000
_cell.angle_alpha   90.00
_cell.angle_beta   90.00
_cell.angle_gamma   90.00
#
_symmetry.space_group_name_H-M   'P 1'
#
loop_
_entity.id
_entity.type
_entity.pdbx_description
1 polymer ?
#
loop_
_entity_poly.entity_id
_entity_poly.type
_entity_poly.pdbx_seq_one_letter_code
_entity_poly.pdbx_strand_id
1 'polypeptide(L)' 'QLDPAASVPLKRVGQYQELANLAAYLVSDFSAYVNGEVVTIDGGEWLNGAGEFNKLEALTPDMWDQIEKTMRR' A
#
# COMPACT_ATOMS: atom_id res chain seq x y z
N GLN A 1 -12.72 -15.10 -10.59
CA GLN A 1 -12.80 -14.79 -9.15
C GLN A 1 -11.89 -13.58 -8.93
N LEU A 2 -12.31 -12.56 -8.17
CA LEU A 2 -11.45 -11.39 -7.90
C LEU A 2 -10.24 -11.84 -7.08
N ASP A 3 -9.03 -11.45 -7.50
CA ASP A 3 -7.81 -11.67 -6.72
C ASP A 3 -7.67 -10.57 -5.67
N PRO A 4 -7.83 -10.87 -4.37
CA PRO A 4 -7.73 -9.88 -3.31
C PRO A 4 -6.33 -9.26 -3.17
N ALA A 5 -5.28 -9.85 -3.75
CA ALA A 5 -3.93 -9.31 -3.70
C ALA A 5 -3.61 -8.30 -4.81
N ALA A 6 -4.48 -8.17 -5.83
CA ALA A 6 -4.20 -7.37 -7.02
C ALA A 6 -3.99 -5.87 -6.72
N SER A 7 -4.77 -5.33 -5.77
CA SER A 7 -4.69 -3.94 -5.30
C SER A 7 -3.61 -3.71 -4.25
N VAL A 8 -3.00 -4.77 -3.70
CA VAL A 8 -2.02 -4.68 -2.61
C VAL A 8 -0.61 -4.54 -3.18
N PRO A 9 0.14 -3.47 -2.87
CA PRO A 9 1.53 -3.32 -3.30
C PRO A 9 2.45 -4.49 -2.95
N LEU A 10 2.28 -5.10 -1.77
CA LEU A 10 3.04 -6.30 -1.36
C LEU A 10 2.69 -7.58 -2.14
N LYS A 11 1.70 -7.54 -3.05
CA LYS A 11 1.27 -8.67 -3.90
C LYS A 11 0.87 -9.92 -3.12
N ARG A 12 0.39 -9.73 -1.89
CA ARG A 12 -0.19 -10.76 -1.03
C ARG A 12 -1.16 -10.14 -0.04
N VAL A 13 -2.05 -10.96 0.49
CA VAL A 13 -2.84 -10.60 1.67
C VAL A 13 -2.01 -10.75 2.95
N GLY A 14 -2.43 -10.05 4.01
CA GLY A 14 -1.85 -10.21 5.34
C GLY A 14 -2.12 -11.59 5.93
N GLN A 15 -1.23 -12.02 6.82
CA GLN A 15 -1.39 -13.23 7.63
C GLN A 15 -1.87 -12.86 9.03
N TYR A 16 -2.65 -13.74 9.67
CA TYR A 16 -3.14 -13.51 11.04
C TYR A 16 -2.03 -13.22 12.05
N GLN A 17 -0.86 -13.82 11.88
CA GLN A 17 0.28 -13.61 12.77
C GLN A 17 0.82 -12.17 12.70
N GLU A 18 0.73 -11.49 11.55
CA GLU A 18 1.19 -10.11 11.39
C GLU A 18 0.31 -9.16 12.21
N LEU A 19 -1.01 -9.35 12.17
CA LEU A 19 -1.95 -8.64 13.03
C LEU A 19 -1.72 -8.97 14.52
N ALA A 20 -1.55 -10.25 14.84
CA ALA A 20 -1.32 -10.68 16.22
C ALA A 20 -0.04 -10.07 16.81
N ASN A 21 1.03 -9.98 16.02
CA ASN A 21 2.29 -9.36 16.45
C ASN A 21 2.12 -7.86 16.72
N LEU A 22 1.44 -7.13 15.82
CA LEU A 22 1.17 -5.70 16.03
C LEU A 22 0.28 -5.49 17.26
N ALA A 23 -0.77 -6.28 17.42
CA ALA A 23 -1.63 -6.23 18.60
C ALA A 23 -0.84 -6.52 19.87
N ALA A 24 -0.01 -7.57 19.88
CA ALA A 24 0.84 -7.93 21.02
C ALA A 24 1.80 -6.80 21.41
N TYR A 25 2.39 -6.12 20.42
CA TYR A 25 3.21 -4.93 20.68
C TYR A 25 2.38 -3.82 21.33
N LEU A 26 1.24 -3.45 20.73
CA LEU A 26 0.40 -2.31 21.16
C LEU A 26 -0.24 -2.49 22.53
N VAL A 27 -0.46 -3.73 22.98
CA VAL A 27 -0.99 -4.02 24.34
C VAL A 27 0.10 -4.21 25.39
N SER A 28 1.37 -4.25 24.99
CA SER A 28 2.50 -4.48 25.89
C SER A 28 3.05 -3.17 26.47
N ASP A 29 3.84 -3.28 27.54
CA ASP A 29 4.56 -2.14 28.12
C ASP A 29 5.59 -1.53 27.15
N PHE A 30 5.98 -2.25 26.09
CA PHE A 30 6.91 -1.73 25.08
C PHE A 30 6.33 -0.59 24.25
N SER A 31 5.00 -0.44 24.23
CA SER A 31 4.30 0.67 23.57
C SER A 31 3.70 1.65 24.57
N ALA A 32 4.22 1.75 25.80
CA ALA A 32 3.63 2.56 26.88
C ALA A 32 3.42 4.05 26.54
N TYR A 33 4.11 4.59 25.54
CA TYR A 33 3.96 5.97 25.09
C TYR A 33 3.18 6.11 23.75
N VAL A 34 2.69 5.01 23.20
CA VAL A 34 1.83 5.01 22.01
C VAL A 34 0.38 5.13 22.46
N ASN A 35 -0.23 6.29 22.24
CA ASN A 35 -1.62 6.54 22.62
C ASN A 35 -2.31 7.40 21.56
N GLY A 36 -3.57 7.08 21.22
CA GLY A 36 -4.35 7.79 20.20
C GLY A 36 -3.94 7.51 18.75
N GLU A 37 -3.11 6.49 18.52
CA GLU A 37 -2.58 6.14 17.20
C GLU A 37 -3.52 5.22 16.41
N VAL A 38 -3.45 5.29 15.07
CA VAL A 38 -4.17 4.40 14.14
C VAL A 38 -3.18 3.79 13.16
N VAL A 39 -2.80 2.53 13.40
CA VAL A 39 -1.81 1.83 12.56
C VAL A 39 -2.50 1.06 11.43
N THR A 40 -2.29 1.50 10.19
CA THR A 40 -2.73 0.78 8.99
C THR A 40 -1.84 -0.43 8.71
N ILE A 41 -2.43 -1.61 8.51
CA ILE A 41 -1.72 -2.87 8.21
C ILE A 41 -2.33 -3.59 6.99
N ASP A 42 -2.32 -2.91 5.85
CA ASP A 42 -3.00 -3.36 4.62
C ASP A 42 -2.04 -3.70 3.46
N GLY A 43 -0.73 -3.76 3.73
CA GLY A 43 0.27 -3.99 2.69
C GLY A 43 0.38 -2.86 1.66
N GLY A 44 -0.13 -1.67 1.98
CA GLY A 44 -0.11 -0.46 1.15
C GLY A 44 -1.35 -0.27 0.28
N GLU A 45 -2.38 -1.11 0.43
CA GLU A 45 -3.59 -1.07 -0.40
C GLU A 45 -4.27 0.31 -0.39
N TRP A 46 -4.43 0.92 0.78
CA TRP A 46 -5.08 2.21 0.95
C TRP A 46 -4.37 3.29 0.15
N LEU A 47 -3.04 3.39 0.28
CA LEU A 47 -2.26 4.38 -0.45
C LEU A 47 -2.29 4.12 -1.94
N ASN A 48 -2.26 2.84 -2.36
CA ASN A 48 -2.36 2.47 -3.76
C ASN A 48 -3.71 2.85 -4.38
N GLY A 49 -4.81 2.64 -3.64
CA GLY A 49 -6.17 2.96 -4.08
C GLY A 49 -6.52 4.45 -4.05
N ALA A 50 -5.92 5.22 -3.14
CA ALA A 50 -6.25 6.63 -2.93
C ALA A 50 -5.48 7.62 -3.82
N GLY A 51 -4.36 7.20 -4.42
CA GLY A 51 -3.56 8.08 -5.29
C GLY A 51 -4.08 8.11 -6.72
N GLU A 52 -4.49 9.30 -7.19
CA GLU A 52 -5.01 9.53 -8.55
C GLU A 52 -4.09 9.00 -9.66
N PHE A 53 -2.78 9.15 -9.48
CA PHE A 53 -1.77 8.78 -10.47
C PHE A 53 -1.06 7.45 -10.20
N ASN A 54 -1.47 6.68 -9.17
CA ASN A 54 -0.79 5.42 -8.86
C ASN A 54 -0.91 4.40 -9.99
N LYS A 55 -2.01 4.42 -10.74
CA LYS A 55 -2.20 3.54 -11.90
C LYS A 55 -1.20 3.79 -13.04
N LEU A 56 -0.46 4.90 -13.00
CA LEU A 56 0.64 5.13 -13.93
C LEU A 56 1.80 4.15 -13.71
N GLU A 57 1.82 3.40 -12.60
CA GLU A 57 2.76 2.28 -12.40
C GLU A 57 2.69 1.23 -13.52
N ALA A 58 1.54 1.09 -14.18
CA ALA A 58 1.34 0.14 -15.27
C ALA A 58 1.93 0.63 -16.62
N LEU A 59 2.38 1.88 -16.70
CA LEU A 59 2.95 2.43 -17.93
C LEU A 59 4.36 1.88 -18.19
N THR A 60 4.59 1.46 -19.42
CA THR A 60 5.93 1.06 -19.87
C THR A 60 6.80 2.28 -20.21
N PRO A 61 8.14 2.15 -20.28
CA PRO A 61 9.02 3.23 -20.73
C PRO A 61 8.61 3.82 -22.09
N ASP A 62 8.24 2.99 -23.06
CA ASP A 62 7.80 3.45 -24.38
C ASP A 62 6.52 4.29 -24.32
N MET A 63 5.59 3.96 -23.41
CA MET A 63 4.38 4.76 -23.19
C MET A 63 4.72 6.13 -22.60
N TRP A 64 5.69 6.19 -21.68
CA TRP A 64 6.18 7.44 -21.12
C TRP A 64 6.81 8.35 -22.18
N ASP A 65 7.63 7.79 -23.08
CA ASP A 65 8.21 8.53 -24.19
C ASP A 65 7.15 9.17 -25.11
N GLN A 66 6.02 8.50 -25.31
CA GLN A 66 4.91 9.04 -26.10
C GLN A 66 4.17 10.17 -25.38
N ILE A 67 3.94 10.03 -24.07
CA ILE A 67 3.35 11.08 -23.24
C ILE A 67 4.23 12.32 -23.27
N GLU A 68 5.54 12.16 -23.07
CA GLU A 68 6.51 13.26 -23.07
C GLU A 68 6.51 14.02 -24.42
N LYS A 69 6.54 13.31 -25.54
CA LYS A 69 6.49 13.91 -26.88
C LYS A 69 5.21 14.71 -27.15
N THR A 70 4.11 14.35 -26.49
CA THR A 70 2.83 15.04 -26.62
C THR A 70 2.78 16.29 -25.74
N MET A 71 3.34 16.22 -24.53
CA MET A 71 3.32 17.29 -23.53
C MET A 71 4.35 18.40 -23.79
N ARG A 72 5.46 18.09 -24.50
CA ARG A 72 6.52 19.05 -24.85
C ARG A 72 6.32 19.77 -26.20
N ARG A 73 5.16 19.62 -26.83
CA ARG A 73 4.76 20.42 -28.00
C ARG A 73 4.29 21.80 -27.58
#